data_AF-A0A1Z9H6N9-F1
#
_entry.id   AF-A0A1Z9H6N9-F1
#
_cell.length_a   1.000
_cell.length_b   1.000
_cell.length_c   1.000
_cell.angle_alpha   90.00
_cell.angle_beta   90.00
_cell.angle_gamma   90.00
#
_symmetry.space_group_name_H-M   'P 1'
#
loop_
_entity.id
_entity.type
_entity.pdbx_description
1 polymer ?
#
loop_
_entity_poly.entity_id
_entity_poly.type
_entity_poly.pdbx_seq_one_letter_code
_entity_poly.pdbx_strand_id
1 'polypeptide(L)' 'MSKKDNPFEPKDTCSICDSKYDEDAGGTQGHFGILPVTFCEWCYSSIYDMIAQDIKDNPPDE' A
#
# COMPACT_ATOMS: atom_id res chain seq x y z
N MET A 1 25.29 -10.18 9.02
CA MET A 1 24.96 -10.54 7.63
C MET A 1 23.85 -9.61 7.17
N SER A 2 24.19 -8.52 6.48
CA SER A 2 23.16 -7.65 5.88
C SER A 2 22.49 -8.44 4.77
N LYS A 3 21.20 -8.76 4.92
CA LYS A 3 20.38 -9.27 3.82
C LYS A 3 20.56 -8.28 2.65
N LYS A 4 20.92 -8.79 1.48
CA LYS A 4 20.90 -7.99 0.26
C LYS A 4 19.43 -7.68 0.01
N ASP A 5 19.05 -6.41 0.13
CA ASP A 5 17.71 -5.97 -0.20
C ASP A 5 17.45 -6.32 -1.67
N ASN A 6 16.59 -7.30 -1.93
CA ASN A 6 16.14 -7.59 -3.29
C ASN A 6 15.24 -6.43 -3.70
N PRO A 7 15.63 -5.60 -4.69
CA PRO A 7 14.87 -4.40 -5.03
C PRO A 7 13.50 -4.72 -5.65
N PHE A 8 13.22 -6.00 -5.93
CA PHE A 8 11.95 -6.47 -6.49
C PHE A 8 11.00 -7.07 -5.44
N GLU A 9 11.45 -7.25 -4.20
CA GLU A 9 10.61 -7.76 -3.11
C GLU A 9 10.02 -6.61 -2.29
N PRO A 10 8.74 -6.71 -1.88
CA PRO A 10 8.14 -5.78 -0.91
C PRO A 10 8.92 -5.76 0.40
N LYS A 11 9.08 -4.57 0.97
CA LYS A 11 9.76 -4.37 2.26
C LYS A 11 8.77 -4.59 3.41
N ASP A 12 9.26 -4.93 4.59
CA ASP A 12 8.43 -5.05 5.80
C ASP A 12 8.05 -3.71 6.46
N THR A 13 8.20 -2.60 5.72
CA THR A 13 7.83 -1.25 6.15
C THR A 13 6.91 -0.61 5.12
N CYS A 14 5.95 0.18 5.60
CA CYS A 14 5.00 0.90 4.77
C CYS A 14 5.75 1.86 3.82
N SER A 15 5.43 1.80 2.54
CA SER A 15 6.06 2.61 1.48
C SER A 15 5.64 4.09 1.53
N ILE A 16 4.65 4.45 2.36
CA ILE A 16 4.15 5.83 2.49
C ILE A 16 4.65 6.49 3.78
N CYS A 17 4.57 5.79 4.91
CA CYS A 17 4.84 6.38 6.22
C CYS A 17 5.94 5.67 7.02
N ASP A 18 6.61 4.67 6.42
CA ASP A 18 7.66 3.84 7.03
C ASP A 18 7.27 3.09 8.32
N SER A 19 5.97 3.04 8.65
CA SER A 19 5.46 2.23 9.77
C SER A 19 5.65 0.73 9.52
N LYS A 20 5.69 -0.05 10.60
CA LYS A 20 5.83 -1.51 10.52
C LYS A 20 4.64 -2.13 9.78
N TYR A 21 4.92 -3.09 8.91
CA TYR A 21 3.88 -3.92 8.28
C TYR A 21 3.27 -4.92 9.28
N ASP A 22 1.96 -5.05 9.23
CA ASP A 22 1.17 -6.03 10.01
C ASP A 22 0.03 -6.57 9.13
N GLU A 23 0.16 -7.82 8.70
CA GLU A 23 -0.84 -8.50 7.84
C GLU A 23 -2.16 -8.75 8.59
N ASP A 24 -2.07 -9.08 9.89
CA ASP A 24 -3.23 -9.39 10.73
C ASP A 24 -4.07 -8.12 11.01
N ALA A 25 -3.43 -6.96 11.03
CA ALA A 25 -4.09 -5.66 11.16
C ALA A 25 -4.73 -5.15 9.84
N GLY A 26 -4.51 -5.84 8.73
CA GLY A 26 -5.03 -5.44 7.41
C GLY A 26 -4.02 -4.67 6.54
N GLY A 27 -2.73 -4.71 6.87
CA GLY A 27 -1.68 -4.28 5.95
C GLY A 27 -1.63 -5.18 4.71
N THR A 28 -1.22 -4.62 3.58
CA THR A 28 -1.04 -5.38 2.32
C THR A 28 0.35 -5.20 1.72
N GLN A 29 0.85 -6.24 1.05
CA GLN A 29 2.10 -6.24 0.30
C GLN A 29 1.85 -6.74 -1.12
N GLY A 30 2.51 -6.13 -2.10
CA GLY A 30 2.37 -6.53 -3.50
C GLY A 30 3.15 -5.64 -4.45
N HIS A 31 2.67 -5.54 -5.69
CA HIS A 31 3.33 -4.77 -6.74
C HIS A 31 2.36 -3.80 -7.41
N PHE A 32 2.76 -2.54 -7.50
CA PHE A 32 2.17 -1.55 -8.39
C PHE A 32 2.92 -1.60 -9.71
N GLY A 33 2.42 -2.40 -10.65
CA GLY A 33 3.15 -2.74 -11.87
C GLY A 33 4.45 -3.46 -11.53
N ILE A 34 5.59 -2.81 -11.74
CA ILE A 34 6.92 -3.35 -11.39
C ILE A 34 7.41 -2.89 -10.01
N LEU A 35 6.75 -1.90 -9.39
CA LEU A 35 7.20 -1.32 -8.13
C LEU A 35 6.69 -2.15 -6.95
N PRO A 36 7.57 -2.76 -6.13
CA PRO A 36 7.13 -3.40 -4.90
C PRO A 36 6.62 -2.36 -3.91
N VAL A 37 5.45 -2.62 -3.34
CA VAL A 37 4.80 -1.73 -2.38
C VAL A 37 4.30 -2.50 -1.17
N THR A 38 4.35 -1.83 -0.04
CA THR A 38 3.83 -2.30 1.23
C THR A 38 3.01 -1.17 1.83
N PHE A 39 1.77 -1.45 2.23
CA PHE A 39 0.94 -0.49 2.94
C PHE A 39 0.57 -1.04 4.30
N CYS A 40 0.77 -0.25 5.35
CA CYS A 40 0.16 -0.54 6.64
C CYS A 40 -1.36 -0.36 6.57
N GLU A 41 -2.07 -0.84 7.57
CA GLU A 41 -3.52 -0.80 7.69
C GLU A 41 -4.08 0.62 7.54
N TRP A 42 -3.41 1.63 8.11
CA TRP A 42 -3.89 3.01 8.04
C TRP A 42 -3.73 3.62 6.65
N CYS A 43 -2.57 3.43 6.03
CA CYS A 43 -2.31 3.96 4.70
C CYS A 43 -3.14 3.23 3.65
N TYR A 44 -3.32 1.92 3.81
CA TYR A 44 -4.19 1.14 2.93
C TYR A 44 -5.65 1.61 3.03
N SER A 45 -6.19 1.76 4.25
CA SER A 45 -7.53 2.32 4.47
C SER A 45 -7.67 3.72 3.86
N SER A 46 -6.68 4.58 4.08
CA SER A 46 -6.70 5.97 3.57
C SER A 46 -6.73 6.03 2.04
N ILE A 47 -6.07 5.10 1.34
CA ILE A 47 -6.13 5.01 -0.13
C ILE A 47 -7.55 4.67 -0.58
N TYR A 48 -8.20 3.70 0.07
CA TYR A 48 -9.59 3.35 -0.24
C TYR A 48 -10.55 4.50 0.01
N ASP A 49 -10.36 5.24 1.11
CA ASP A 49 -11.19 6.41 1.42
C ASP A 49 -11.07 7.49 0.34
N MET A 50 -9.85 7.75 -0.16
CA MET A 50 -9.63 8.69 -1.27
C MET A 50 -10.30 8.23 -2.57
N ILE A 51 -10.20 6.93 -2.92
CA ILE A 51 -10.85 6.38 -4.12
C ILE A 51 -12.38 6.47 -3.99
N ALA A 52 -12.93 6.14 -2.82
CA ALA A 52 -14.36 6.24 -2.57
C ALA A 52 -14.86 7.69 -2.69
N GLN A 53 -14.08 8.66 -2.19
CA GLN A 53 -14.37 10.07 -2.35
C GLN A 53 -14.31 10.49 -3.83
N ASP A 54 -13.29 10.08 -4.58
CA ASP A 54 -13.15 10.40 -6.00
C ASP A 54 -14.32 9.85 -6.84
N ILE A 55 -14.71 8.60 -6.63
CA ILE A 55 -15.88 7.99 -7.32
C ILE A 55 -17.17 8.75 -7.01
N LYS A 56 -17.32 9.24 -5.77
CA LYS A 56 -18.49 10.00 -5.35
C LYS A 56 -18.53 11.39 -5.99
N ASP A 57 -17.39 12.06 -6.06
CA ASP A 57 -17.27 13.42 -6.60
C ASP A 57 -17.24 13.43 -8.14
N ASN A 58 -16.71 12.36 -8.75
CA ASN A 58 -16.60 12.13 -10.19
C ASN A 58 -17.25 10.79 -10.58
N PRO A 59 -18.60 10.71 -10.59
CA PRO A 59 -19.28 9.47 -10.99
C PRO A 59 -18.90 9.12 -12.43
N PRO A 60 -18.52 7.86 -12.72
CA PRO A 60 -18.25 7.45 -14.09
C PRO A 60 -19.50 7.71 -14.95
N ASP A 61 -19.31 8.29 -16.14
CA ASP A 61 -20.38 8.56 -17.10
C ASP A 61 -21.23 7.27 -17.29
N GLU A 62 -22.52 7.33 -16.95
CA GLU A 62 -23.48 6.21 -17.10
C GLU A 62 -23.65 5.76 -18.56
#